data_AF-A0A257TPH6-F1
#
_entry.id   AF-A0A257TPH6-F1
#
_cell.length_a   1.000
_cell.length_b   1.000
_cell.length_c   1.000
_cell.angle_alpha   90.00
_cell.angle_beta   90.00
_cell.angle_gamma   90.00
#
_symmetry.space_group_name_H-M   'P 1'
#
loop_
_entity.id
_entity.type
_entity.pdbx_description
1 polymer ?
#
loop_
_entity_poly.entity_id
_entity_poly.type
_entity_poly.pdbx_seq_one_letter_code
_entity_poly.pdbx_strand_id
1 'polypeptide(L)'
;MDTTPITLLERLRTPGDEDAWRQLVALVTPLLLAWARRVGMRREDAADLAQDVLAVLVQKLPTFDYDPAQSFRAWLKTIAMNKWRERLRRPAAQSLDGHLDRLAAPDAEAAWENEYRFQLVLRAFEAIKDDFQPRTWQACRELVVRGRDVNQVTAELGMSADALRKELEGMLE
;
A
#
# COMPACT_ATOMS: atom_id res chain seq x y z
N MET A 1 0.57 -0.58 -17.39
CA MET A 1 -0.89 -0.61 -17.18
C MET A 1 -1.12 -1.48 -15.96
N ASP A 2 -0.92 -0.94 -14.76
CA ASP A 2 -0.99 -1.72 -13.52
C ASP A 2 -2.40 -1.61 -12.96
N THR A 3 -3.31 -2.17 -13.74
CA THR A 3 -4.75 -2.19 -13.51
C THR A 3 -5.02 -3.24 -12.45
N THR A 4 -5.79 -2.91 -11.41
CA THR A 4 -6.46 -3.95 -10.62
C THR A 4 -7.12 -4.92 -11.60
N PRO A 5 -6.88 -6.24 -11.50
CA PRO A 5 -7.33 -7.17 -12.52
C PRO A 5 -8.82 -6.93 -12.80
N ILE A 6 -9.17 -6.76 -14.08
CA ILE A 6 -10.55 -6.49 -14.50
C ILE A 6 -11.49 -7.57 -13.93
N THR A 7 -11.00 -8.82 -13.89
CA THR A 7 -11.66 -9.97 -13.29
C THR A 7 -11.97 -9.82 -11.79
N LEU A 8 -11.15 -9.11 -11.02
CA LEU A 8 -11.42 -8.82 -9.61
C LEU A 8 -12.52 -7.76 -9.47
N LEU A 9 -12.47 -6.70 -10.29
CA LEU A 9 -13.49 -5.63 -10.27
C LEU A 9 -14.86 -6.15 -10.70
N GLU A 10 -14.92 -7.05 -11.69
CA GLU A 10 -16.15 -7.72 -12.10
C GLU A 10 -16.72 -8.60 -10.98
N ARG A 11 -15.89 -9.39 -10.31
CA ARG A 11 -16.29 -10.23 -9.17
C ARG A 11 -16.83 -9.41 -7.99
N LEU A 12 -16.23 -8.26 -7.69
CA LEU A 12 -16.68 -7.35 -6.64
C LEU A 12 -18.09 -6.77 -6.88
N ARG A 13 -18.59 -6.79 -8.12
CA ARG A 13 -19.97 -6.39 -8.45
C ARG A 13 -20.98 -7.49 -8.12
N THR A 14 -20.53 -8.73 -8.00
CA THR A 14 -21.39 -9.86 -7.64
C THR A 14 -21.69 -9.79 -6.14
N PRO A 15 -22.98 -9.66 -5.73
CA PRO A 15 -23.32 -9.66 -4.31
C PRO A 15 -22.86 -10.95 -3.65
N GLY A 16 -22.17 -10.83 -2.51
CA GLY A 16 -21.76 -11.98 -1.70
C GLY A 16 -20.45 -12.66 -2.09
N ASP A 17 -19.67 -12.16 -3.06
CA ASP A 17 -18.31 -12.66 -3.33
C ASP A 17 -17.32 -12.18 -2.26
N GLU A 18 -17.39 -12.79 -1.07
CA GLU A 18 -16.54 -12.44 0.07
C GLU A 18 -15.05 -12.63 -0.22
N ASP A 19 -14.68 -13.56 -1.10
CA ASP A 19 -13.29 -13.78 -1.48
C ASP A 19 -12.73 -12.62 -2.28
N ALA A 20 -13.50 -12.10 -3.24
CA ALA A 20 -13.12 -10.90 -3.98
C ALA A 20 -12.96 -9.70 -3.03
N TRP A 21 -13.85 -9.55 -2.04
CA TRP A 21 -13.73 -8.53 -1.01
C TRP A 21 -12.51 -8.71 -0.12
N ARG A 22 -12.21 -9.93 0.33
CA ARG A 22 -10.99 -10.25 1.09
C ARG A 22 -9.74 -9.87 0.31
N GLN A 23 -9.68 -10.21 -0.97
CA GLN A 23 -8.57 -9.84 -1.85
C GLN A 23 -8.45 -8.32 -1.98
N LEU A 24 -9.55 -7.60 -2.23
CA LEU A 24 -9.53 -6.14 -2.32
C LEU A 24 -9.01 -5.49 -1.04
N VAL A 25 -9.51 -5.92 0.12
CA VAL A 25 -9.09 -5.38 1.43
C VAL A 25 -7.60 -5.62 1.66
N ALA A 26 -7.10 -6.82 1.33
CA ALA A 26 -5.68 -7.15 1.43
C ALA A 26 -4.80 -6.28 0.50
N LEU A 27 -5.34 -5.86 -0.66
CA LEU A 27 -4.64 -4.98 -1.59
C LEU A 27 -4.65 -3.51 -1.12
N VAL A 28 -5.81 -3.01 -0.71
CA VAL A 28 -6.02 -1.56 -0.49
C VAL A 28 -5.56 -1.13 0.91
N THR A 29 -5.73 -1.97 1.93
CA THR A 29 -5.44 -1.58 3.32
C THR A 29 -3.98 -1.21 3.55
N PRO A 30 -2.97 -2.00 3.11
CA PRO A 30 -1.56 -1.65 3.30
C PRO A 30 -1.18 -0.32 2.64
N LEU A 31 -1.68 -0.09 1.42
CA LEU A 31 -1.51 1.15 0.67
C LEU A 31 -2.04 2.36 1.46
N LEU A 32 -3.28 2.28 1.96
CA LEU A 32 -3.90 3.37 2.71
C LEU A 32 -3.15 3.67 4.00
N LEU A 33 -2.80 2.64 4.78
CA LEU A 33 -2.10 2.82 6.06
C LEU A 33 -0.70 3.39 5.87
N ALA A 34 0.05 2.92 4.87
CA ALA A 34 1.39 3.40 4.60
C ALA A 34 1.39 4.83 4.06
N TRP A 35 0.50 5.13 3.10
CA TRP A 35 0.31 6.50 2.61
C TRP A 35 -0.10 7.45 3.74
N ALA A 36 -1.06 7.04 4.59
CA ALA A 36 -1.54 7.85 5.69
C ALA A 36 -0.42 8.25 6.67
N ARG A 37 0.45 7.28 7.02
CA ARG A 37 1.63 7.55 7.85
C ARG A 37 2.61 8.50 7.17
N ARG A 38 2.82 8.35 5.85
CA ARG A 38 3.72 9.25 5.10
C ARG A 38 3.23 10.70 5.08
N VAL A 39 1.91 10.92 5.06
CA VAL A 39 1.33 12.28 5.14
C VAL A 39 1.15 12.77 6.59
N GLY A 40 1.76 12.09 7.56
CA GLY A 40 1.86 12.56 8.95
C GLY A 40 0.71 12.15 9.86
N MET A 41 -0.18 11.23 9.46
CA MET A 41 -1.23 10.75 10.37
C MET A 41 -0.69 9.80 11.43
N ARG A 42 -1.23 9.93 12.65
CA ARG A 42 -1.00 8.96 13.73
C ARG A 42 -1.62 7.61 13.35
N ARG A 43 -1.17 6.55 14.03
CA ARG A 43 -1.60 5.17 13.73
C ARG A 43 -3.11 4.98 13.80
N GLU A 44 -3.75 5.57 14.81
CA GLU A 44 -5.21 5.48 15.02
C GLU A 44 -5.95 6.24 13.92
N ASP A 45 -5.57 7.50 13.68
CA ASP A 45 -6.13 8.33 12.60
C ASP A 45 -6.01 7.68 11.22
N ALA A 46 -4.88 6.99 10.96
CA ALA A 46 -4.65 6.24 9.72
C ALA A 46 -5.56 5.01 9.59
N ALA A 47 -5.80 4.29 10.69
CA ALA A 47 -6.70 3.13 10.70
C ALA A 47 -8.15 3.57 10.45
N ASP A 48 -8.60 4.64 11.09
CA ASP A 48 -9.94 5.18 10.90
C ASP A 48 -10.13 5.71 9.47
N LEU A 49 -9.13 6.38 8.91
CA LEU A 49 -9.15 6.79 7.51
C LEU A 49 -9.29 5.60 6.56
N ALA A 50 -8.54 4.51 6.82
CA ALA A 50 -8.63 3.32 6.00
C ALA A 50 -10.04 2.71 6.07
N GLN A 51 -10.65 2.66 7.26
CA GLN A 51 -12.04 2.21 7.43
C GLN A 51 -13.03 3.09 6.66
N ASP A 52 -12.91 4.42 6.75
CA ASP A 52 -13.78 5.35 6.02
C ASP A 52 -13.71 5.13 4.50
N VAL A 53 -12.49 4.94 3.96
CA VAL A 53 -12.30 4.68 2.53
C VAL A 53 -12.91 3.33 2.16
N LEU A 54 -12.65 2.27 2.94
CA LEU A 54 -13.23 0.94 2.71
C LEU A 54 -14.76 0.97 2.76
N ALA A 55 -15.37 1.73 3.68
CA ALA A 55 -16.81 1.91 3.75
C ALA A 55 -17.37 2.57 2.48
N VAL A 56 -16.68 3.57 1.93
CA VAL A 56 -17.06 4.17 0.63
C VAL A 56 -16.95 3.15 -0.49
N LEU A 57 -15.90 2.33 -0.51
CA LEU A 57 -15.73 1.27 -1.51
C LEU A 57 -16.89 0.27 -1.46
N VAL A 58 -17.28 -0.21 -0.28
CA VAL A 58 -18.43 -1.12 -0.10
C VAL A 58 -19.71 -0.52 -0.67
N GLN A 59 -19.95 0.77 -0.46
CA GLN A 59 -21.16 1.45 -0.94
C GLN A 59 -21.15 1.72 -2.45
N LYS A 60 -19.98 1.99 -3.04
CA LYS A 60 -19.86 2.51 -4.41
C LYS A 60 -19.42 1.47 -5.44
N LEU A 61 -18.63 0.47 -5.04
CA LEU A 61 -18.13 -0.57 -5.96
C LEU A 61 -19.21 -1.39 -6.65
N PRO A 62 -20.33 -1.78 -6.01
CA PRO A 62 -21.37 -2.54 -6.69
C PRO A 62 -21.97 -1.81 -7.90
N THR A 63 -21.97 -0.48 -7.85
CA THR A 63 -22.43 0.42 -8.93
C THR A 63 -21.29 1.06 -9.71
N PHE A 64 -20.03 0.69 -9.43
CA PHE A 64 -18.88 1.27 -10.10
C PHE A 64 -18.83 0.73 -11.52
N ASP A 65 -19.08 1.63 -12.48
CA ASP A 65 -18.89 1.29 -13.88
C ASP A 65 -17.42 1.44 -14.23
N TYR A 66 -16.82 0.36 -14.73
CA TYR A 66 -15.41 0.36 -15.08
C TYR A 66 -15.24 1.22 -16.33
N ASP A 67 -14.76 2.44 -16.13
CA ASP A 67 -14.36 3.34 -17.21
C ASP A 67 -12.88 3.06 -17.57
N PRO A 68 -12.56 2.59 -18.78
CA PRO A 68 -11.17 2.41 -19.22
C PRO A 68 -10.33 3.70 -19.18
N ALA A 69 -10.97 4.88 -19.19
CA ALA A 69 -10.32 6.18 -19.04
C ALA A 69 -10.09 6.57 -17.57
N GLN A 70 -10.81 5.97 -16.61
CA GLN A 70 -10.62 6.18 -15.17
C GLN A 70 -10.26 4.87 -14.48
N SER A 71 -8.96 4.63 -14.33
CA SER A 71 -8.48 3.47 -13.58
C SER A 71 -9.03 3.45 -12.14
N PHE A 72 -9.38 2.26 -11.64
CA PHE A 72 -9.78 2.05 -10.24
C PHE A 72 -8.80 2.72 -9.25
N ARG A 73 -7.50 2.72 -9.58
CA ARG A 73 -6.45 3.44 -8.84
C ARG A 73 -6.71 4.93 -8.71
N ALA A 74 -7.05 5.61 -9.80
CA ALA A 74 -7.31 7.07 -9.79
C ALA A 74 -8.57 7.41 -8.98
N TRP A 75 -9.59 6.55 -9.08
CA TRP A 75 -10.79 6.68 -8.27
C TRP A 75 -10.51 6.46 -6.77
N LEU A 76 -9.77 5.40 -6.43
CA LEU A 76 -9.34 5.12 -5.06
C LEU A 76 -8.50 6.27 -4.47
N LYS A 77 -7.55 6.82 -5.26
CA LYS A 77 -6.78 8.03 -4.88
C LYS A 77 -7.73 9.16 -4.53
N THR A 78 -8.71 9.43 -5.39
CA THR A 78 -9.69 10.51 -5.18
C THR A 78 -10.45 10.34 -3.86
N ILE A 79 -10.92 9.13 -3.55
CA ILE A 79 -11.62 8.85 -2.29
C ILE A 79 -10.69 9.11 -1.09
N ALA A 80 -9.47 8.55 -1.12
CA ALA A 80 -8.50 8.69 -0.04
C ALA A 80 -8.10 10.15 0.21
N MET A 81 -7.84 10.92 -0.86
CA MET A 81 -7.53 12.35 -0.77
C MET A 81 -8.69 13.16 -0.20
N ASN A 82 -9.92 12.86 -0.63
CA ASN A 82 -11.10 13.56 -0.13
C ASN A 82 -11.31 13.30 1.36
N LYS A 83 -11.16 12.06 1.81
CA LYS A 83 -11.28 11.71 3.24
C LYS A 83 -10.17 12.32 4.09
N TRP A 84 -8.94 12.36 3.59
CA TRP A 84 -7.85 13.07 4.27
C TRP A 84 -8.11 14.58 4.38
N ARG A 85 -8.52 15.23 3.28
CA ARG A 85 -8.87 16.67 3.30
C ARG A 85 -10.06 16.98 4.21
N GLU A 86 -11.05 16.07 4.30
CA GLU A 86 -12.17 16.17 5.23
C GLU A 86 -11.66 16.23 6.68
N ARG A 87 -10.74 15.33 7.05
CA ARG A 87 -10.15 15.26 8.38
C ARG A 87 -9.31 16.50 8.71
N LEU A 88 -8.54 17.03 7.75
CA LEU A 88 -7.80 18.28 7.94
C LEU A 88 -8.70 19.51 8.15
N ARG A 89 -9.92 19.49 7.62
CA ARG A 89 -10.90 20.59 7.74
C ARG A 89 -11.70 20.54 9.04
N ARG A 90 -11.67 19.43 9.79
CA ARG A 90 -12.37 19.34 11.08
C ARG A 90 -11.68 20.28 12.08
N PRO A 91 -12.41 21.25 12.68
CA PRO A 91 -11.83 22.16 13.67
C PRO A 91 -11.23 21.37 14.83
N ALA A 92 -10.09 21.82 15.36
CA ALA A 92 -9.36 21.23 16.48
C ALA A 92 -10.11 21.31 17.84
N ALA A 93 -11.44 21.29 17.83
CA ALA A 93 -12.27 21.43 19.03
C ALA A 93 -12.37 20.13 19.87
N GLN A 94 -11.67 19.05 19.51
CA GLN A 94 -11.69 17.78 20.25
C GLN A 94 -10.32 17.12 20.45
N SER A 95 -9.20 17.81 20.18
CA SER A 95 -7.88 17.32 20.58
C SER A 95 -7.37 18.12 21.76
N LEU A 96 -7.43 17.52 22.96
CA LEU A 96 -6.68 17.98 24.14
C LEU A 96 -5.15 17.84 23.95
N ASP A 97 -4.72 17.26 22.83
CA ASP A 97 -3.31 17.07 22.48
C ASP A 97 -3.04 17.81 21.15
N GLY A 98 -2.99 19.13 21.28
CA GLY A 98 -2.91 20.07 20.17
C GLY A 98 -1.48 20.22 19.65
N HIS A 99 -0.95 19.20 18.98
CA HIS A 99 0.20 19.38 18.08
C HIS A 99 0.10 18.40 16.90
N LEU A 100 -0.79 18.70 15.95
CA LEU A 100 -0.49 18.37 14.57
C LEU A 100 0.66 19.30 14.16
N ASP A 101 1.89 18.86 14.46
CA ASP A 101 3.09 19.47 13.92
C ASP A 101 2.90 19.51 12.42
N ARG A 102 2.64 20.73 11.94
CA ARG A 102 2.48 21.06 10.53
C ARG A 102 3.88 21.10 9.92
N LEU A 103 4.65 20.03 10.09
CA LEU A 103 5.71 19.65 9.16
C LEU A 103 5.04 19.71 7.80
N ALA A 104 5.59 20.50 6.88
CA ALA A 104 5.08 20.69 5.53
C ALA A 104 4.53 19.34 5.04
N ALA A 105 3.20 19.22 4.98
CA ALA A 105 2.57 17.95 4.65
C ALA A 105 3.20 17.56 3.30
N PRO A 106 3.94 16.44 3.23
CA PRO A 106 4.57 16.05 1.98
C PRO A 106 3.46 16.00 0.94
N ASP A 107 3.76 16.44 -0.29
CA ASP A 107 2.77 16.47 -1.38
C ASP A 107 2.00 15.15 -1.37
N ALA A 108 0.75 15.20 -0.90
CA ALA A 108 -0.01 14.01 -0.57
C ALA A 108 -0.28 13.18 -1.82
N GLU A 109 -0.32 13.84 -2.98
CA GLU A 109 -0.48 13.19 -4.27
C GLU A 109 0.80 12.50 -4.71
N ALA A 110 1.96 13.13 -4.57
CA ALA A 110 3.25 12.50 -4.82
C ALA A 110 3.51 11.33 -3.84
N ALA A 111 3.15 11.50 -2.56
CA ALA A 111 3.24 10.44 -1.56
C ALA A 111 2.35 9.24 -1.90
N TRP A 112 1.15 9.48 -2.44
CA TRP A 112 0.26 8.43 -2.95
C TRP A 112 0.89 7.69 -4.13
N GLU A 113 1.42 8.43 -5.09
CA GLU A 113 2.05 7.84 -6.28
C GLU A 113 3.21 6.93 -5.91
N ASN A 114 4.08 7.40 -5.01
CA ASN A 114 5.23 6.65 -4.51
C ASN A 114 4.78 5.40 -3.74
N GLU A 115 3.77 5.52 -2.86
CA GLU A 115 3.29 4.36 -2.10
C GLU A 115 2.62 3.33 -3.00
N TYR A 116 1.82 3.76 -3.97
CA TYR A 116 1.21 2.83 -4.93
C TYR A 116 2.28 2.05 -5.70
N ARG A 117 3.30 2.73 -6.23
CA ARG A 117 4.42 2.09 -6.92
C ARG A 117 5.16 1.12 -6.02
N PHE A 118 5.44 1.52 -4.78
CA PHE A 118 6.10 0.66 -3.80
C PHE A 118 5.30 -0.61 -3.51
N GLN A 119 3.99 -0.49 -3.28
CA GLN A 119 3.10 -1.65 -3.06
C GLN A 119 3.01 -2.56 -4.28
N LEU A 120 3.05 -2.00 -5.49
CA LEU A 120 3.09 -2.80 -6.71
C LEU A 120 4.39 -3.61 -6.82
N VAL A 121 5.53 -2.96 -6.56
CA VAL A 121 6.84 -3.64 -6.54
C VAL A 121 6.86 -4.74 -5.48
N LEU A 122 6.36 -4.48 -4.28
CA LEU A 122 6.27 -5.50 -3.23
C LEU A 122 5.43 -6.71 -3.65
N ARG A 123 4.34 -6.52 -4.40
CA ARG A 123 3.52 -7.64 -4.89
C ARG A 123 4.22 -8.42 -5.99
N ALA A 124 4.83 -7.72 -6.95
CA ALA A 124 5.61 -8.38 -7.99
C ALA A 124 6.75 -9.18 -7.36
N PHE A 125 7.39 -8.62 -6.34
CA PHE A 125 8.42 -9.28 -5.55
C PHE A 125 7.87 -10.52 -4.83
N GLU A 126 6.74 -10.43 -4.12
CA GLU A 126 6.11 -11.59 -3.45
C GLU A 126 5.63 -12.68 -4.44
N ALA A 127 5.29 -12.31 -5.68
CA ALA A 127 4.87 -13.27 -6.71
C ALA A 127 6.01 -14.16 -7.21
N ILE A 128 7.25 -13.65 -7.21
CA ILE A 128 8.45 -14.40 -7.62
C ILE A 128 9.13 -15.10 -6.45
N LYS A 129 8.53 -15.08 -5.25
CA LYS A 129 9.10 -15.65 -4.03
C LYS A 129 9.63 -17.08 -4.20
N ASP A 130 8.88 -17.92 -4.91
CA ASP A 130 9.21 -19.34 -5.06
C ASP A 130 10.39 -19.57 -6.01
N ASP A 131 10.80 -18.54 -6.76
CA ASP A 131 12.02 -18.58 -7.57
C ASP A 131 13.28 -18.41 -6.69
N PHE A 132 13.15 -17.84 -5.48
CA PHE A 132 14.26 -17.56 -4.59
C PHE A 132 14.55 -18.71 -3.63
N GLN A 133 15.84 -18.87 -3.30
CA GLN A 133 16.20 -19.63 -2.11
C GLN A 133 15.60 -18.95 -0.86
N PRO A 134 15.07 -19.72 0.11
CA PRO A 134 14.38 -19.16 1.28
C PRO A 134 15.18 -18.12 2.07
N ARG A 135 16.51 -18.28 2.16
CA ARG A 135 17.40 -17.36 2.88
C ARG A 135 17.58 -16.03 2.13
N THR A 136 17.78 -16.10 0.82
CA THR A 136 17.90 -14.94 -0.08
C THR A 136 16.59 -14.16 -0.12
N TRP A 137 15.48 -14.87 -0.20
CA TRP A 137 14.14 -14.29 -0.06
C TRP A 137 13.97 -13.53 1.26
N GLN A 138 14.34 -14.16 2.38
CA GLN A 138 14.26 -13.54 3.71
C GLN A 138 15.13 -12.28 3.80
N ALA A 139 16.35 -12.32 3.26
CA ALA A 139 17.25 -11.17 3.24
C ALA A 139 16.65 -9.99 2.47
N CYS A 140 16.22 -10.24 1.22
CA CYS A 140 15.60 -9.21 0.38
C CYS A 140 14.33 -8.63 1.01
N ARG A 141 13.51 -9.45 1.66
CA ARG A 141 12.31 -8.98 2.36
C ARG A 141 12.64 -8.07 3.54
N GLU A 142 13.64 -8.39 4.36
CA GLU A 142 14.08 -7.52 5.46
C GLU A 142 14.70 -6.19 4.94
N LEU A 143 15.39 -6.23 3.80
CA LEU A 143 15.98 -5.04 3.17
C LEU A 143 14.90 -4.13 2.56
N VAL A 144 14.02 -4.68 1.74
CA VAL A 144 13.04 -3.91 0.95
C VAL A 144 11.85 -3.47 1.80
N VAL A 145 11.34 -4.34 2.68
CA VAL A 145 10.12 -4.05 3.47
C VAL A 145 10.45 -3.29 4.76
N ARG A 146 11.55 -3.65 5.43
CA ARG A 146 11.92 -3.05 6.72
C ARG A 146 13.06 -2.04 6.64
N GLY A 147 13.66 -1.85 5.46
CA GLY A 147 14.72 -0.86 5.26
C GLY A 147 15.95 -1.11 6.13
N ARG A 148 16.20 -2.36 6.52
CA ARG A 148 17.34 -2.71 7.39
C ARG A 148 18.65 -2.60 6.63
N ASP A 149 19.76 -2.47 7.37
CA ASP A 149 21.08 -2.43 6.77
C ASP A 149 21.48 -3.79 6.17
N VAL A 150 22.09 -3.78 4.98
CA VAL A 150 22.49 -5.00 4.26
C VAL A 150 23.49 -5.83 5.05
N ASN A 151 24.41 -5.20 5.77
CA ASN A 151 25.43 -5.92 6.52
C ASN A 151 24.82 -6.58 7.75
N GLN A 152 23.88 -5.91 8.41
CA GLN A 152 23.17 -6.47 9.55
C GLN A 152 22.33 -7.69 9.15
N VAL A 153 21.55 -7.58 8.08
CA VAL A 153 20.68 -8.65 7.60
C VAL A 153 21.49 -9.86 7.12
N THR A 154 22.55 -9.63 6.35
CA THR A 154 23.39 -10.71 5.82
C THR A 154 24.16 -11.44 6.93
N ALA A 155 24.67 -10.71 7.93
CA ALA A 155 25.30 -11.29 9.12
C ALA A 155 24.34 -12.16 9.94
N GLU A 156 23.10 -11.70 10.18
CA GLU A 156 22.08 -12.48 10.91
C GLU A 156 21.67 -13.76 10.17
N LEU A 157 21.69 -13.74 8.84
CA LEU A 157 21.30 -14.87 8.00
C LEU A 157 22.47 -15.78 7.63
N GLY A 158 23.69 -15.46 8.09
CA GLY A 158 24.90 -16.24 7.81
C GLY A 158 25.28 -16.27 6.33
N MET A 159 25.03 -15.19 5.60
CA MET A 159 25.39 -15.03 4.18
C MET A 159 26.22 -13.76 3.97
N SER A 160 26.91 -13.64 2.83
CA SER A 160 27.64 -12.41 2.48
C SER A 160 26.81 -11.50 1.57
N ALA A 161 27.05 -10.19 1.62
CA ALA A 161 26.40 -9.23 0.73
C ALA A 161 26.72 -9.50 -0.76
N ASP A 162 27.92 -9.99 -1.07
CA ASP A 162 28.30 -10.37 -2.42
C ASP A 162 27.57 -11.64 -2.90
N ALA A 163 27.34 -12.62 -2.03
CA ALA A 163 26.55 -13.80 -2.37
C ALA A 163 25.09 -13.44 -2.66
N LEU A 164 24.51 -12.55 -1.83
CA LEU A 164 23.17 -12.01 -2.05
C LEU A 164 23.05 -11.27 -3.39
N ARG A 165 24.03 -10.41 -3.71
CA ARG A 165 24.05 -9.67 -4.99
C ARG A 165 24.15 -10.61 -6.19
N LYS A 166 25.03 -11.61 -6.13
CA LYS A 166 25.25 -12.55 -7.23
C LYS A 166 24.03 -13.43 -7.51
N GLU A 167 23.31 -13.86 -6.46
CA GLU A 167 22.04 -14.57 -6.66
C GLU A 167 20.97 -13.68 -7.29
N LEU A 168 20.88 -12.40 -6.88
CA LEU A 168 19.95 -11.45 -7.49
C LEU A 168 20.27 -11.17 -8.97
N GLU A 169 21.55 -11.02 -9.31
CA GLU A 169 22.00 -10.81 -10.70
C GLU A 169 21.69 -12.02 -11.58
N GLY A 170 21.95 -13.24 -11.10
CA GLY A 170 21.68 -14.47 -11.84
C GLY A 170 20.20 -14.79 -12.07
N MET A 171 19.27 -14.04 -11.45
CA MET A 171 17.83 -14.17 -11.66
C MET A 171 17.27 -13.11 -12.62
N LEU A 172 18.05 -12.08 -12.94
CA LEU A 172 17.68 -11.03 -13.89
C LEU A 172 18.18 -11.32 -15.32
N GLU A 173 18.99 -12.37 -15.50
CA GLU A 173 19.44 -12.92 -16.79
C GLU A 173 18.52 -14.05 -17.29
#